data_AF-A0A0N4XIL6-F1
#
_entry.id   AF-A0A0N4XIL6-F1
#
_cell.length_a   1.000
_cell.length_b   1.000
_cell.length_c   1.000
_cell.angle_alpha   90.00
_cell.angle_beta   90.00
_cell.angle_gamma   90.00
#
_symmetry.space_group_name_H-M   'P 1'
#
loop_
_entity.id
_entity.type
_entity.pdbx_description
1 polymer ?
#
loop_
_entity_poly.entity_id
_entity_poly.type
_entity_poly.pdbx_seq_one_letter_code
_entity_poly.pdbx_strand_id
1 'polypeptide(L)'
;MVDVIMPALLQELLGQILAPATCIVVSVTASTTQGKSLEPDELNAVREACDLAEKLHTDRISMYRLVELRMALIAPNLVHLLGAATTALLVSQAGGLAPLSRMPACNIQVLGRQRKSLAGFSSTSALPHAGFVYFHPLVQSMPPDLKSKAAKILAAKCTLAARVDSLHESPNGAIGVSLLEQVRTKMEKLMEPPPVKANKALPKPLDKASKKRGGRRVRKMKERMGMTDLRKSANRMNFGELAEDVLQDHLGFDLGQVKTGNVAGGRIRAGVVDNKTRVKMSQKMQRQMERQRAQGGVTSIRSKLKFGFTPKFCEAVQQQLTFVI
;
A
#
# COMPACT_ATOMS: atom_id res chain seq x y z
N MET A 1 -46.39 13.17 -7.49
CA MET A 1 -45.55 12.43 -8.44
C MET A 1 -44.89 13.45 -9.35
N VAL A 2 -43.91 14.17 -8.83
CA VAL A 2 -43.35 15.37 -9.47
C VAL A 2 -41.90 15.09 -9.85
N ASP A 3 -41.64 15.16 -11.15
CA ASP A 3 -40.37 15.47 -11.83
C ASP A 3 -39.11 14.71 -11.40
N VAL A 4 -39.02 13.41 -11.77
CA VAL A 4 -37.79 12.59 -11.63
C VAL A 4 -36.95 12.57 -12.92
N ILE A 5 -37.37 13.28 -13.96
CA ILE A 5 -36.56 13.47 -15.17
C ILE A 5 -35.69 14.71 -14.93
N MET A 6 -34.45 14.51 -14.50
CA MET A 6 -33.43 15.56 -14.57
C MET A 6 -33.42 16.10 -16.02
N PRO A 7 -33.68 17.40 -16.25
CA PRO A 7 -33.65 17.94 -17.60
C PRO A 7 -32.24 17.78 -18.19
N ALA A 8 -32.13 17.48 -19.48
CA ALA A 8 -30.85 17.22 -20.16
C ALA A 8 -29.80 18.33 -19.90
N LEU A 9 -30.25 19.58 -19.75
CA LEU A 9 -29.43 20.75 -19.39
C LEU A 9 -28.72 20.62 -18.03
N LEU A 10 -29.36 19.98 -17.05
CA LEU A 10 -28.78 19.75 -15.72
C LEU A 10 -27.66 18.70 -15.78
N GLN A 11 -27.81 17.72 -16.67
CA GLN A 11 -26.81 16.69 -16.90
C GLN A 11 -25.58 17.26 -17.62
N GLU A 12 -25.77 18.22 -18.53
CA GLU A 12 -24.66 18.98 -19.15
C GLU A 12 -23.90 19.83 -18.13
N LEU A 13 -24.60 20.56 -17.25
CA LEU A 13 -23.99 21.35 -16.17
C LEU A 13 -23.20 20.48 -15.18
N LEU A 14 -23.77 19.34 -14.78
CA LEU A 14 -23.09 18.37 -13.91
C LEU A 14 -21.83 17.78 -14.56
N GLY A 15 -21.87 17.54 -15.87
CA GLY A 15 -20.75 17.00 -16.64
C GLY A 15 -19.53 17.93 -16.72
N GLN A 16 -19.71 19.24 -16.53
CA GLN A 16 -18.60 20.20 -16.49
C GLN A 16 -17.83 20.17 -15.16
N ILE A 17 -18.49 19.77 -14.07
CA ILE A 17 -17.94 19.83 -12.71
C ILE A 17 -17.44 18.47 -12.24
N LEU A 18 -18.17 17.41 -12.56
CA LEU A 18 -17.96 16.06 -12.02
C LEU A 18 -17.49 15.09 -13.11
N ALA A 19 -16.73 14.07 -12.70
CA ALA A 19 -16.38 12.96 -13.57
C ALA A 19 -17.63 12.16 -13.98
N PRO A 20 -17.66 11.56 -15.17
CA PRO A 20 -18.85 10.87 -15.67
C PRO A 20 -19.31 9.72 -14.75
N ALA A 21 -18.38 9.01 -14.12
CA ALA A 21 -18.68 7.95 -13.16
C ALA A 21 -19.41 8.47 -11.91
N THR A 22 -19.02 9.65 -11.39
CA THR A 22 -19.71 10.29 -10.26
C THR A 22 -21.07 10.82 -10.65
N CYS A 23 -21.26 11.30 -11.88
CA CYS A 23 -22.57 11.73 -12.38
C CYS A 23 -23.59 10.58 -12.38
N ILE A 24 -23.18 9.37 -12.79
CA ILE A 24 -24.05 8.18 -12.76
C ILE A 24 -24.45 7.82 -11.33
N VAL A 25 -23.50 7.86 -10.39
CA VAL A 25 -23.80 7.58 -8.98
C VAL A 25 -24.80 8.60 -8.44
N VAL A 26 -24.56 9.90 -8.68
CA VAL A 26 -25.45 10.98 -8.24
C VAL A 26 -26.85 10.82 -8.86
N SER A 27 -26.96 10.51 -10.15
CA SER A 27 -28.27 10.35 -10.81
C SER A 27 -29.04 9.15 -10.26
N VAL A 28 -28.40 7.99 -10.09
CA VAL A 28 -29.05 6.81 -9.50
C VAL A 28 -29.48 7.07 -8.06
N THR A 29 -28.63 7.76 -7.27
CA THR A 29 -29.01 8.14 -5.90
C THR A 29 -30.15 9.14 -5.91
N ALA A 30 -30.15 10.15 -6.78
CA ALA A 30 -31.22 11.14 -6.90
C ALA A 30 -32.56 10.51 -7.30
N SER A 31 -32.56 9.50 -8.19
CA SER A 31 -33.79 8.78 -8.56
C SER A 31 -34.36 7.91 -7.43
N THR A 32 -33.52 7.50 -6.48
CA THR A 32 -33.91 6.61 -5.36
C THR A 32 -33.96 7.32 -4.01
N THR A 33 -33.61 8.61 -3.95
CA THR A 33 -33.59 9.37 -2.69
C THR A 33 -35.00 9.60 -2.17
N GLN A 34 -35.24 9.20 -0.92
CA GLN A 34 -36.47 9.44 -0.17
C GLN A 34 -36.45 10.81 0.54
N GLY A 35 -35.74 11.80 -0.02
CA GLY A 35 -35.56 13.11 0.59
C GLY A 35 -36.85 13.95 0.58
N LYS A 36 -36.88 15.00 1.41
CA LYS A 36 -37.93 16.03 1.39
C LYS A 36 -37.39 17.28 0.70
N SER A 37 -38.26 18.03 0.01
CA SER A 37 -37.92 19.34 -0.54
C SER A 37 -37.65 20.33 0.60
N LEU A 38 -36.63 21.16 0.42
CA LEU A 38 -36.23 22.19 1.38
C LEU A 38 -37.17 23.41 1.32
N GLU A 39 -37.33 24.10 2.45
CA GLU A 39 -38.08 25.35 2.54
C GLU A 39 -37.35 26.48 1.77
N PRO A 40 -38.04 27.47 1.17
CA PRO A 40 -37.38 28.58 0.47
C PRO A 40 -36.36 29.34 1.32
N ASP A 41 -36.61 29.51 2.62
CA ASP A 41 -35.68 30.20 3.53
C ASP A 41 -34.40 29.39 3.76
N GLU A 42 -34.53 28.06 3.93
CA GLU A 42 -33.38 27.14 4.01
C GLU A 42 -32.59 27.11 2.69
N LEU A 43 -33.27 27.11 1.54
CA LEU A 43 -32.63 27.15 0.23
C LEU A 43 -31.83 28.44 0.02
N ASN A 44 -32.35 29.58 0.47
CA ASN A 44 -31.65 30.86 0.39
C ASN A 44 -30.40 30.86 1.28
N ALA A 45 -30.50 30.32 2.51
CA ALA A 45 -29.34 30.18 3.40
C ALA A 45 -28.25 29.27 2.81
N VAL A 46 -28.64 28.16 2.16
CA VAL A 46 -27.69 27.27 1.46
C VAL A 46 -27.02 27.96 0.28
N ARG A 47 -27.77 28.74 -0.51
CA ARG A 47 -27.22 29.50 -1.65
C ARG A 47 -26.22 30.55 -1.19
N GLU A 48 -26.56 31.32 -0.15
CA GLU A 48 -25.64 32.31 0.43
C GLU A 48 -24.35 31.66 0.94
N ALA A 49 -24.45 30.51 1.60
CA ALA A 49 -23.28 29.74 2.04
C ALA A 49 -22.41 29.25 0.87
N CYS A 50 -23.03 28.81 -0.24
CA CYS A 50 -22.32 28.43 -1.46
C CYS A 50 -21.59 29.62 -2.11
N ASP A 51 -22.25 30.77 -2.21
CA ASP A 51 -21.65 31.99 -2.77
C ASP A 51 -20.47 32.47 -1.92
N LEU A 52 -20.60 32.42 -0.60
CA LEU A 52 -19.51 32.72 0.33
C LEU A 52 -18.35 31.73 0.18
N ALA A 53 -18.64 30.43 0.03
CA ALA A 53 -17.63 29.41 -0.19
C ALA A 53 -16.88 29.63 -1.51
N GLU A 54 -17.57 30.06 -2.57
CA GLU A 54 -16.96 30.41 -3.85
C GLU A 54 -16.03 31.63 -3.70
N LYS A 55 -16.49 32.70 -3.04
CA LYS A 55 -15.65 33.88 -2.75
C LYS A 55 -14.40 33.52 -1.96
N LEU A 56 -14.54 32.71 -0.91
CA LEU A 56 -13.38 32.23 -0.14
C LEU A 56 -12.43 31.35 -0.98
N HIS A 57 -12.97 30.60 -1.94
CA HIS A 57 -12.15 29.79 -2.84
C HIS A 57 -11.35 30.65 -3.82
N THR A 58 -11.97 31.67 -4.43
CA THR A 58 -11.30 32.60 -5.33
C THR A 58 -10.24 33.42 -4.59
N ASP A 59 -10.54 33.88 -3.38
CA ASP A 59 -9.58 34.57 -2.50
C ASP A 59 -8.41 33.65 -2.12
N ARG A 60 -8.67 32.37 -1.83
CA ARG A 60 -7.60 31.40 -1.55
C ARG A 60 -6.69 31.20 -2.76
N ILE A 61 -7.24 31.15 -3.98
CA ILE A 61 -6.47 31.02 -5.21
C ILE A 61 -5.61 32.27 -5.43
N SER A 62 -6.15 33.47 -5.19
CA SER A 62 -5.40 34.73 -5.34
C SER A 62 -4.23 34.80 -4.36
N MET A 63 -4.44 34.38 -3.10
CA MET A 63 -3.39 34.27 -2.09
C MET A 63 -2.30 33.28 -2.49
N TYR A 64 -2.66 32.12 -3.07
CA TYR A 64 -1.66 31.16 -3.57
C TYR A 64 -0.79 31.74 -4.68
N ARG A 65 -1.37 32.49 -5.62
CA ARG A 65 -0.60 33.15 -6.68
C ARG A 65 0.38 34.17 -6.10
N LEU A 66 -0.06 34.94 -5.10
CA LEU A 66 0.82 35.91 -4.42
C LEU A 66 1.99 35.22 -3.72
N VAL A 67 1.71 34.13 -2.99
CA VAL A 67 2.74 33.34 -2.33
C VAL A 67 3.69 32.71 -3.34
N GLU A 68 3.20 32.20 -4.46
CA GLU A 68 4.02 31.64 -5.53
C GLU A 68 5.03 32.65 -6.09
N LEU A 69 4.59 33.88 -6.38
CA LEU A 69 5.44 34.97 -6.89
C LEU A 69 6.56 35.34 -5.90
N ARG A 70 6.30 35.23 -4.59
CA ARG A 70 7.26 35.55 -3.53
C ARG A 70 8.03 34.35 -3.01
N MET A 71 7.70 33.13 -3.46
CA MET A 71 8.27 31.91 -2.88
C MET A 71 9.77 31.80 -3.09
N ALA A 72 10.30 32.33 -4.20
CA ALA A 72 11.74 32.37 -4.45
C ALA A 72 12.53 33.15 -3.38
N LEU A 73 11.90 34.14 -2.73
CA LEU A 73 12.49 34.89 -1.62
C LEU A 73 12.31 34.17 -0.28
N ILE A 74 11.17 33.49 -0.09
CA ILE A 74 10.82 32.85 1.18
C ILE A 74 11.54 31.51 1.37
N ALA A 75 11.58 30.68 0.32
CA ALA A 75 12.10 29.32 0.35
C ALA A 75 12.88 29.01 -0.96
N PRO A 76 14.06 29.62 -1.15
CA PRO A 76 14.82 29.48 -2.39
C PRO A 76 15.23 28.03 -2.66
N ASN A 77 15.61 27.23 -1.64
CA ASN A 77 16.08 25.86 -1.89
C ASN A 77 14.94 24.94 -2.34
N LEU A 78 13.77 25.05 -1.72
CA LEU A 78 12.59 24.28 -2.11
C LEU A 78 12.14 24.63 -3.53
N VAL A 79 12.16 25.91 -3.91
CA VAL A 79 11.82 26.36 -5.27
C VAL A 79 12.76 25.76 -6.31
N HIS A 80 14.07 25.73 -6.05
CA HIS A 80 15.02 25.09 -6.96
C HIS A 80 14.79 23.58 -7.08
N LEU A 81 14.25 22.93 -6.04
CA LEU A 81 14.07 21.49 -5.99
C LEU A 81 12.74 21.00 -6.60
N LEU A 82 11.64 21.72 -6.37
CA LEU A 82 10.27 21.32 -6.77
C LEU A 82 9.60 22.28 -7.77
N GLY A 83 10.08 23.52 -7.86
CA GLY A 83 9.40 24.63 -8.52
C GLY A 83 8.54 25.48 -7.57
N ALA A 84 8.20 26.69 -8.00
CA ALA A 84 7.45 27.66 -7.19
C ALA A 84 6.02 27.20 -6.87
N ALA A 85 5.27 26.77 -7.87
CA ALA A 85 3.87 26.33 -7.73
C ALA A 85 3.69 25.20 -6.70
N THR A 86 4.46 24.12 -6.86
CA THR A 86 4.40 22.94 -5.97
C THR A 86 4.87 23.26 -4.56
N THR A 87 5.87 24.13 -4.43
CA THR A 87 6.37 24.61 -3.12
C THR A 87 5.31 25.45 -2.41
N ALA A 88 4.66 26.38 -3.11
CA ALA A 88 3.55 27.16 -2.57
C ALA A 88 2.42 26.27 -2.06
N LEU A 89 2.04 25.24 -2.82
CA LEU A 89 1.02 24.26 -2.39
C LEU A 89 1.45 23.45 -1.16
N LEU A 90 2.73 23.06 -1.07
CA LEU A 90 3.23 22.32 0.09
C LEU A 90 3.30 23.18 1.36
N VAL A 91 3.84 24.39 1.25
CA VAL A 91 3.97 25.33 2.37
C VAL A 91 2.58 25.73 2.88
N SER A 92 1.66 26.06 1.98
CA SER A 92 0.28 26.41 2.35
C SER A 92 -0.46 25.25 3.01
N GLN A 93 -0.35 24.03 2.48
CA GLN A 93 -0.99 22.86 3.07
C GLN A 93 -0.38 22.47 4.43
N ALA A 94 0.90 22.76 4.66
CA ALA A 94 1.57 22.56 5.93
C ALA A 94 1.26 23.65 6.97
N GLY A 95 0.74 24.80 6.54
CA GLY A 95 0.49 25.96 7.40
C GLY A 95 1.72 26.85 7.62
N GLY A 96 2.68 26.84 6.68
CA GLY A 96 3.90 27.66 6.72
C GLY A 96 5.19 26.84 6.64
N LEU A 97 6.33 27.53 6.64
CA LEU A 97 7.66 26.92 6.49
C LEU A 97 8.14 26.22 7.77
N ALA A 98 7.88 26.82 8.93
CA ALA A 98 8.21 26.24 10.24
C ALA A 98 7.50 24.91 10.55
N PRO A 99 6.18 24.75 10.32
CA PRO A 99 5.55 23.43 10.47
C PRO A 99 6.04 22.45 9.41
N LEU A 100 6.29 22.89 8.16
CA LEU A 100 6.83 22.04 7.10
C LEU A 100 8.21 21.46 7.46
N SER A 101 9.09 22.24 8.08
CA SER A 101 10.44 21.79 8.48
C SER A 101 10.43 20.74 9.60
N ARG A 102 9.43 20.82 10.49
CA ARG A 102 9.17 19.82 11.55
C ARG A 102 8.56 18.52 11.02
N MET A 103 7.91 18.54 9.86
CA MET A 103 7.28 17.35 9.29
C MET A 103 8.32 16.31 8.85
N PRO A 104 8.08 15.01 9.11
CA PRO A 104 8.91 13.93 8.59
C PRO A 104 8.63 13.68 7.10
N ALA A 105 9.59 13.06 6.41
CA ALA A 105 9.53 12.84 4.96
C ALA A 105 8.34 11.99 4.51
N CYS A 106 7.92 11.03 5.33
CA CYS A 106 6.74 10.20 5.05
C CYS A 106 5.44 11.01 5.02
N ASN A 107 5.35 12.07 5.84
CA ASN A 107 4.18 12.95 5.85
C ASN A 107 4.21 13.88 4.64
N ILE A 108 5.38 14.46 4.31
CA ILE A 108 5.52 15.30 3.10
C ILE A 108 5.16 14.54 1.83
N GLN A 109 5.53 13.26 1.73
CA GLN A 109 5.16 12.41 0.58
C GLN A 109 3.65 12.36 0.34
N VAL A 110 2.84 12.36 1.41
CA VAL A 110 1.38 12.22 1.33
C VAL A 110 0.63 13.55 1.44
N LEU A 111 1.33 14.69 1.57
CA LEU A 111 0.71 16.01 1.59
C LEU A 111 0.00 16.29 0.27
N GLY A 112 -1.22 16.83 0.35
CA GLY A 112 -2.07 17.07 -0.83
C GLY A 112 -2.77 15.84 -1.38
N ARG A 113 -2.67 14.68 -0.70
CA ARG A 113 -3.41 13.49 -1.10
C ARG A 113 -4.91 13.70 -0.92
N GLN A 114 -5.65 13.64 -2.02
CA GLN A 114 -7.10 13.67 -1.99
C GLN A 114 -7.66 12.41 -1.30
N ARG A 115 -8.72 12.59 -0.50
CA ARG A 115 -9.41 11.48 0.16
C ARG A 115 -10.03 10.58 -0.93
N LYS A 116 -9.86 9.26 -0.77
CA LYS A 116 -10.43 8.28 -1.69
C LYS A 116 -11.97 8.32 -1.55
N SER A 117 -12.66 8.82 -2.57
CA SER A 117 -14.09 8.54 -2.73
C SER A 117 -14.21 7.15 -3.36
N LEU A 118 -14.85 6.21 -2.66
CA LEU A 118 -15.14 4.86 -3.16
C LEU A 118 -16.31 4.89 -4.14
N ALA A 119 -16.35 5.88 -5.02
CA ALA A 119 -17.37 6.00 -6.05
C ALA A 119 -16.99 5.08 -7.22
N GLY A 120 -17.70 3.95 -7.36
CA GLY A 120 -17.58 3.01 -8.47
C GLY A 120 -16.92 1.67 -8.13
N PHE A 121 -16.86 0.78 -9.13
CA PHE A 121 -16.44 -0.61 -8.98
C PHE A 121 -14.91 -0.85 -9.14
N SER A 122 -14.12 0.21 -9.38
CA SER A 122 -12.70 0.04 -9.73
C SER A 122 -11.79 0.09 -8.50
N SER A 123 -11.04 -1.00 -8.25
CA SER A 123 -9.97 -1.07 -7.26
C SER A 123 -8.65 -0.47 -7.79
N THR A 124 -8.52 -0.31 -9.11
CA THR A 124 -7.29 0.06 -9.82
C THR A 124 -7.01 1.57 -9.86
N SER A 125 -8.02 2.43 -9.72
CA SER A 125 -7.86 3.89 -9.92
C SER A 125 -7.14 4.60 -8.76
N ALA A 126 -7.05 3.97 -7.59
CA ALA A 126 -6.67 4.68 -6.37
C ALA A 126 -5.16 4.59 -6.06
N LEU A 127 -4.36 5.45 -6.71
CA LEU A 127 -2.91 5.60 -6.47
C LEU A 127 -2.61 5.83 -4.97
N PRO A 128 -1.99 4.85 -4.28
CA PRO A 128 -1.66 5.01 -2.88
C PRO A 128 -0.50 5.99 -2.71
N HIS A 129 -0.58 6.86 -1.70
CA HIS A 129 0.48 7.83 -1.36
C HIS A 129 0.83 8.83 -2.47
N ALA A 130 -0.11 9.14 -3.36
CA ALA A 130 0.01 10.23 -4.33
C ALA A 130 -0.36 11.57 -3.68
N GLY A 131 0.65 12.36 -3.30
CA GLY A 131 0.53 13.76 -2.88
C GLY A 131 1.08 14.72 -3.93
N PHE A 132 1.28 16.00 -3.59
CA PHE A 132 1.81 17.01 -4.53
C PHE A 132 3.16 16.61 -5.12
N VAL A 133 4.05 16.02 -4.31
CA VAL A 133 5.37 15.54 -4.73
C VAL A 133 5.29 14.44 -5.79
N TYR A 134 4.21 13.65 -5.80
CA TYR A 134 4.02 12.60 -6.80
C TYR A 134 3.75 13.17 -8.20
N PHE A 135 3.05 14.30 -8.29
CA PHE A 135 2.72 14.96 -9.55
C PHE A 135 3.85 15.83 -10.11
N HIS A 136 4.99 15.88 -9.42
CA HIS A 136 6.16 16.59 -9.92
C HIS A 136 6.67 15.99 -11.26
N PRO A 137 7.06 16.79 -12.26
CA PRO A 137 7.49 16.30 -13.57
C PRO A 137 8.57 15.21 -13.52
N LEU A 138 9.59 15.38 -12.67
CA LEU A 138 10.66 14.38 -12.50
C LEU A 138 10.17 13.02 -11.98
N VAL A 139 9.08 12.99 -11.20
CA VAL A 139 8.51 11.73 -10.72
C VAL A 139 7.59 11.14 -11.79
N GLN A 140 6.88 11.99 -12.54
CA GLN A 140 5.97 11.55 -13.58
C GLN A 140 6.68 10.96 -14.80
N SER A 141 7.90 11.41 -15.11
CA SER A 141 8.74 10.86 -16.17
C SER A 141 9.26 9.44 -15.88
N MET A 142 9.21 8.99 -14.62
CA MET A 142 9.67 7.65 -14.23
C MET A 142 8.63 6.57 -14.58
N PRO A 143 9.04 5.30 -14.82
CA PRO A 143 8.11 4.20 -15.02
C PRO A 143 7.25 3.95 -13.76
N PRO A 144 6.00 3.46 -13.92
CA PRO A 144 5.01 3.37 -12.83
C PRO A 144 5.51 2.61 -11.59
N ASP A 145 6.30 1.56 -11.79
CA ASP A 145 6.86 0.74 -10.70
C ASP A 145 7.86 1.51 -9.83
N LEU A 146 8.53 2.52 -10.40
CA LEU A 146 9.54 3.33 -9.73
C LEU A 146 9.00 4.66 -9.21
N LYS A 147 7.83 5.13 -9.68
CA LYS A 147 7.23 6.42 -9.26
C LYS A 147 7.11 6.54 -7.74
N SER A 148 6.69 5.49 -7.05
CA SER A 148 6.56 5.49 -5.58
C SER A 148 7.91 5.64 -4.87
N LYS A 149 8.96 4.98 -5.38
CA LYS A 149 10.33 5.11 -4.85
C LYS A 149 10.88 6.50 -5.13
N ALA A 150 10.69 7.01 -6.34
CA ALA A 150 11.09 8.34 -6.77
C ALA A 150 10.43 9.44 -5.91
N ALA A 151 9.12 9.36 -5.68
CA ALA A 151 8.38 10.28 -4.82
C ALA A 151 8.93 10.28 -3.37
N LYS A 152 9.31 9.10 -2.84
CA LYS A 152 9.90 8.98 -1.50
C LYS A 152 11.29 9.62 -1.42
N ILE A 153 12.13 9.44 -2.44
CA ILE A 153 13.46 10.05 -2.53
C ILE A 153 13.32 11.57 -2.60
N LEU A 154 12.42 12.05 -3.48
CA LEU A 154 12.15 13.47 -3.64
C LEU A 154 11.64 14.08 -2.33
N ALA A 155 10.61 13.50 -1.70
CA ALA A 155 10.07 13.97 -0.42
C ALA A 155 11.13 14.03 0.70
N ALA A 156 12.05 13.06 0.75
CA ALA A 156 13.15 13.09 1.71
C ALA A 156 14.10 14.27 1.45
N LYS A 157 14.41 14.59 0.19
CA LYS A 157 15.22 15.77 -0.12
C LYS A 157 14.46 17.08 0.09
N CYS A 158 13.15 17.10 -0.16
CA CYS A 158 12.28 18.23 0.20
C CYS A 158 12.32 18.52 1.70
N THR A 159 12.28 17.51 2.58
CA THR A 159 12.37 17.77 4.04
C THR A 159 13.69 18.43 4.43
N LEU A 160 14.79 18.07 3.78
CA LEU A 160 16.10 18.68 4.07
C LEU A 160 16.11 20.13 3.60
N ALA A 161 15.66 20.38 2.36
CA ALA A 161 15.54 21.73 1.82
C ALA A 161 14.62 22.62 2.67
N ALA A 162 13.46 22.10 3.10
CA ALA A 162 12.52 22.84 3.95
C ALA A 162 13.12 23.23 5.32
N ARG A 163 13.99 22.39 5.88
CA ARG A 163 14.70 22.69 7.14
C ARG A 163 15.75 23.78 6.97
N VAL A 164 16.51 23.72 5.88
CA VAL A 164 17.50 24.75 5.55
C VAL A 164 16.80 26.08 5.28
N ASP A 165 15.72 26.09 4.51
CA ASP A 165 14.94 27.29 4.22
C ASP A 165 14.31 27.88 5.50
N SER A 166 13.84 27.03 6.42
CA SER A 166 13.28 27.47 7.71
C SER A 166 14.31 28.12 8.64
N LEU A 167 15.60 27.85 8.46
CA LEU A 167 16.70 28.45 9.22
C LEU A 167 17.38 29.60 8.46
N HIS A 168 16.99 29.84 7.20
CA HIS A 168 17.55 30.87 6.32
C HIS A 168 19.08 30.80 6.14
N GLU A 169 19.68 29.61 6.25
CA GLU A 169 21.15 29.43 6.17
C GLU A 169 21.71 29.65 4.76
N SER A 170 20.92 29.43 3.70
CA SER A 170 21.40 29.55 2.32
C SER A 170 20.42 30.32 1.42
N PRO A 171 20.47 31.67 1.41
CA PRO A 171 19.58 32.50 0.59
C PRO A 171 19.84 32.33 -0.92
N ASN A 172 21.04 31.89 -1.31
CA ASN A 172 21.42 31.72 -2.72
C ASN A 172 20.80 30.49 -3.40
N GLY A 173 20.14 29.59 -2.66
CA GLY A 173 19.53 28.38 -3.24
C GLY A 173 20.52 27.27 -3.65
N ALA A 174 21.82 27.44 -3.40
CA ALA A 174 22.88 26.50 -3.80
C ALA A 174 22.64 25.07 -3.26
N ILE A 175 22.12 24.96 -2.03
CA ILE A 175 21.80 23.67 -1.42
C ILE A 175 20.66 23.00 -2.21
N GLY A 176 19.62 23.73 -2.58
CA GLY A 176 18.52 23.24 -3.42
C GLY A 176 18.99 22.64 -4.74
N VAL A 177 19.92 23.31 -5.42
CA VAL A 177 20.52 22.82 -6.69
C VAL A 177 21.28 21.50 -6.46
N SER A 178 22.13 21.44 -5.44
CA SER A 178 22.89 20.21 -5.11
C SER A 178 21.97 19.05 -4.75
N LEU A 179 20.87 19.32 -4.05
CA LEU A 179 19.88 18.31 -3.67
C LEU A 179 19.12 17.79 -4.88
N LEU A 180 18.78 18.65 -5.83
CA LEU A 180 18.15 18.26 -7.08
C LEU A 180 19.07 17.36 -7.91
N GLU A 181 20.35 17.67 -8.00
CA GLU A 181 21.34 16.83 -8.68
C GLU A 181 21.46 15.44 -8.03
N GLN A 182 21.47 15.38 -6.69
CA GLN A 182 21.42 14.13 -5.95
C GLN A 182 20.12 13.34 -6.19
N VAL A 183 19.01 14.00 -6.49
CA VAL A 183 17.76 13.32 -6.86
C VAL A 183 17.88 12.76 -8.27
N ARG A 184 18.35 13.55 -9.24
CA ARG A 184 18.52 13.12 -10.65
C ARG A 184 19.43 11.89 -10.75
N THR A 185 20.63 11.97 -10.18
CA THR A 185 21.59 10.85 -10.15
C THR A 185 21.01 9.57 -9.53
N LYS A 186 20.20 9.69 -8.48
CA LYS A 186 19.52 8.53 -7.88
C LYS A 186 18.41 7.98 -8.76
N MET A 187 17.65 8.84 -9.43
CA MET A 187 16.60 8.40 -10.36
C MET A 187 17.19 7.68 -11.57
N GLU A 188 18.27 8.20 -12.14
CA GLU A 188 19.03 7.55 -13.22
C GLU A 188 19.56 6.17 -12.80
N LYS A 189 20.20 6.08 -11.63
CA LYS A 189 20.68 4.81 -11.08
C LYS A 189 19.57 3.78 -10.83
N LEU A 190 18.35 4.24 -10.56
CA LEU A 190 17.19 3.34 -10.41
C LEU A 190 16.67 2.80 -11.75
N MET A 191 16.94 3.52 -12.85
CA MET A 191 16.58 3.09 -14.20
C MET A 191 17.61 2.11 -14.77
N GLU A 192 18.85 2.14 -14.27
CA GLU A 192 19.89 1.22 -14.68
C GLU A 192 19.48 -0.23 -14.36
N PRO A 193 19.43 -1.13 -15.36
CA PRO A 193 19.11 -2.52 -15.12
C PRO A 193 20.22 -3.18 -14.28
N PRO A 194 19.88 -4.17 -13.43
CA PRO A 194 20.90 -4.88 -12.68
C PRO A 194 21.88 -5.56 -13.67
N PRO A 195 23.18 -5.59 -13.35
CA PRO A 195 24.16 -6.25 -14.22
C PRO A 195 23.79 -7.73 -14.37
N VAL A 196 23.93 -8.24 -15.59
CA VAL A 196 23.61 -9.64 -15.89
C VAL A 196 24.49 -10.53 -15.03
N LYS A 197 23.86 -11.39 -14.23
CA LYS A 197 24.59 -12.36 -13.42
C LYS A 197 25.21 -13.39 -14.35
N ALA A 198 26.53 -13.59 -14.23
CA ALA A 198 27.19 -14.66 -14.95
C ALA A 198 26.56 -16.02 -14.60
N ASN A 199 26.45 -16.90 -15.60
CA ASN A 199 25.97 -18.25 -15.40
C ASN A 199 26.90 -18.98 -14.44
N LYS A 200 26.45 -19.19 -13.21
CA LYS A 200 27.21 -19.93 -12.21
C LYS A 200 27.22 -21.39 -12.62
N ALA A 201 28.38 -21.88 -13.07
CA ALA A 201 28.56 -23.28 -13.38
C ALA A 201 28.16 -24.14 -12.18
N LEU A 202 27.50 -25.26 -12.47
CA LEU A 202 27.17 -26.25 -11.45
C LEU A 202 28.47 -26.68 -10.75
N PRO A 203 28.42 -26.96 -9.43
CA PRO A 203 29.56 -27.57 -8.76
C PRO A 203 29.89 -28.88 -9.49
N LYS A 204 31.19 -29.12 -9.71
CA LYS A 204 31.67 -30.36 -10.34
C LYS A 204 31.04 -31.56 -9.61
N PRO A 205 30.46 -32.54 -10.33
CA PRO A 205 30.00 -33.80 -9.74
C PRO A 205 31.18 -34.52 -9.10
N LEU A 206 31.37 -34.30 -7.80
CA LEU A 206 32.38 -34.95 -6.99
C LEU A 206 31.63 -35.70 -5.89
N ASP A 207 31.74 -37.02 -5.91
CA ASP A 207 31.18 -37.90 -4.88
C ASP A 207 32.01 -37.81 -3.61
N LYS A 208 31.83 -36.70 -2.89
CA LYS A 208 32.44 -36.51 -1.58
C LYS A 208 31.70 -37.39 -0.56
N ALA A 209 32.46 -38.14 0.23
CA ALA A 209 31.90 -38.93 1.33
C ALA A 209 30.98 -38.07 2.22
N SER A 210 29.75 -38.55 2.45
CA SER A 210 28.76 -37.80 3.21
C SER A 210 29.20 -37.59 4.67
N LYS A 211 28.97 -36.39 5.21
CA LYS A 211 29.26 -36.10 6.63
C LYS A 211 28.26 -36.86 7.51
N LYS A 212 28.71 -37.93 8.16
CA LYS A 212 27.91 -38.70 9.13
C LYS A 212 27.76 -37.90 10.43
N ARG A 213 26.58 -37.28 10.64
CA ARG A 213 26.23 -36.53 11.87
C ARG A 213 25.06 -37.18 12.59
N GLY A 214 25.19 -37.38 13.90
CA GLY A 214 24.21 -38.05 14.77
C GLY A 214 23.33 -37.13 15.64
N GLY A 215 23.43 -35.81 15.52
CA GLY A 215 22.74 -34.88 16.43
C GLY A 215 21.21 -34.85 16.28
N ARG A 216 20.49 -34.47 17.35
CA ARG A 216 19.01 -34.38 17.42
C ARG A 216 18.40 -33.59 16.26
N ARG A 217 18.99 -32.46 15.88
CA ARG A 217 18.54 -31.62 14.75
C ARG A 217 18.67 -32.34 13.40
N VAL A 218 19.79 -33.04 13.19
CA VAL A 218 20.05 -33.81 11.96
C VAL A 218 19.12 -35.02 11.88
N ARG A 219 18.90 -35.71 13.00
CA ARG A 219 17.92 -36.81 13.09
C ARG A 219 16.51 -36.34 12.73
N LYS A 220 16.04 -35.23 13.32
CA LYS A 220 14.73 -34.62 12.97
C LYS A 220 14.63 -34.19 11.50
N MET A 221 15.73 -33.72 10.90
CA MET A 221 15.76 -33.36 9.48
C MET A 221 15.70 -34.60 8.58
N LYS A 222 16.46 -35.65 8.91
CA LYS A 222 16.42 -36.94 8.22
C LYS A 222 15.05 -37.61 8.33
N GLU A 223 14.41 -37.55 9.50
CA GLU A 223 13.04 -38.05 9.70
C GLU A 223 12.00 -37.29 8.87
N ARG A 224 12.21 -35.99 8.58
CA ARG A 224 11.30 -35.20 7.74
C ARG A 224 11.42 -35.51 6.26
N MET A 225 12.64 -35.76 5.79
CA MET A 225 12.94 -36.01 4.36
C MET A 225 12.94 -37.51 4.01
N GLY A 226 13.06 -38.38 5.01
CA GLY A 226 13.07 -39.82 4.82
C GLY A 226 11.68 -40.38 4.52
N MET A 227 11.66 -41.54 3.86
CA MET A 227 10.42 -42.30 3.68
C MET A 227 9.88 -42.76 5.03
N THR A 228 8.58 -42.58 5.25
CA THR A 228 7.88 -43.11 6.42
C THR A 228 7.87 -44.63 6.39
N ASP A 229 7.70 -45.25 7.54
CA ASP A 229 7.66 -46.72 7.61
C ASP A 229 6.43 -47.27 6.87
N LEU A 230 5.31 -46.54 6.89
CA LEU A 230 4.13 -46.82 6.04
C LEU A 230 4.43 -46.75 4.54
N ARG A 231 5.26 -45.78 4.10
CA ARG A 231 5.66 -45.71 2.68
C ARG A 231 6.66 -46.81 2.32
N LYS A 232 7.52 -47.22 3.26
CA LYS A 232 8.43 -48.36 3.07
C LYS A 232 7.66 -49.68 2.95
N SER A 233 6.63 -49.91 3.75
CA SER A 233 5.78 -51.09 3.61
C SER A 233 4.89 -51.03 2.37
N ALA A 234 4.46 -49.83 1.96
CA ALA A 234 3.74 -49.67 0.69
C ALA A 234 4.60 -50.02 -0.52
N ASN A 235 5.90 -49.73 -0.46
CA ASN A 235 6.84 -50.08 -1.51
C ASN A 235 7.27 -51.56 -1.49
N ARG A 236 6.78 -52.37 -0.54
CA ARG A 236 7.02 -53.82 -0.52
C ARG A 236 5.87 -54.52 -1.23
N MET A 237 6.22 -55.34 -2.22
CA MET A 237 5.26 -56.11 -3.00
C MET A 237 5.33 -57.58 -2.60
N ASN A 238 4.19 -58.26 -2.54
CA ASN A 238 4.15 -59.71 -2.38
C ASN A 238 4.34 -60.37 -3.74
N PHE A 239 5.30 -61.28 -3.81
CA PHE A 239 5.56 -62.02 -5.04
C PHE A 239 4.47 -63.07 -5.26
N GLY A 240 3.84 -63.07 -6.44
CA GLY A 240 2.79 -64.03 -6.80
C GLY A 240 1.35 -63.63 -6.46
N GLU A 241 1.14 -62.47 -5.83
CA GLU A 241 -0.21 -61.92 -5.58
C GLU A 241 -0.49 -60.75 -6.52
N LEU A 242 -1.71 -60.67 -7.06
CA LEU A 242 -2.14 -59.53 -7.88
C LEU A 242 -2.38 -58.30 -6.99
N ALA A 243 -1.73 -57.20 -7.33
CA ALA A 243 -1.92 -55.91 -6.70
C ALA A 243 -3.29 -55.33 -7.06
N GLU A 244 -4.02 -54.83 -6.07
CA GLU A 244 -5.29 -54.13 -6.30
C GLU A 244 -5.06 -52.62 -6.32
N ASP A 245 -5.53 -51.94 -7.37
CA ASP A 245 -5.56 -50.48 -7.42
C ASP A 245 -6.47 -49.92 -6.32
N VAL A 246 -5.99 -48.90 -5.61
CA VAL A 246 -6.68 -48.34 -4.43
C VAL A 246 -7.82 -47.40 -4.82
N LEU A 247 -7.72 -46.78 -5.99
CA LEU A 247 -8.65 -45.78 -6.51
C LEU A 247 -8.85 -46.02 -8.00
N GLN A 248 -10.09 -45.95 -8.46
CA GLN A 248 -10.46 -46.17 -9.85
C GLN A 248 -9.79 -45.15 -10.81
N ASP A 249 -9.42 -43.96 -10.32
CA ASP A 249 -8.77 -42.90 -11.10
C ASP A 249 -7.22 -42.97 -11.07
N HIS A 250 -6.63 -43.93 -10.35
CA HIS A 250 -5.17 -44.09 -10.22
C HIS A 250 -4.75 -45.51 -10.60
N LEU A 251 -4.74 -45.78 -11.91
CA LEU A 251 -4.12 -46.99 -12.47
C LEU A 251 -2.66 -47.10 -12.01
N GLY A 252 -2.32 -48.20 -11.34
CA GLY A 252 -0.95 -48.50 -10.89
C GLY A 252 -0.56 -47.90 -9.53
N PHE A 253 -1.51 -47.39 -8.75
CA PHE A 253 -1.26 -47.04 -7.35
C PHE A 253 -1.72 -48.16 -6.42
N ASP A 254 -0.76 -49.01 -6.03
CA ASP A 254 -0.93 -50.05 -5.03
C ASP A 254 -0.32 -49.66 -3.67
N LEU A 255 -0.92 -50.16 -2.59
CA LEU A 255 -0.44 -50.02 -1.22
C LEU A 255 0.42 -51.22 -0.77
N GLY A 256 0.69 -52.19 -1.65
CA GLY A 256 1.57 -53.32 -1.39
C GLY A 256 1.24 -54.00 -0.05
N GLN A 257 2.27 -54.28 0.74
CA GLN A 257 2.15 -54.94 2.04
C GLN A 257 1.43 -54.13 3.14
N VAL A 258 1.05 -52.86 2.90
CA VAL A 258 0.21 -52.11 3.87
C VAL A 258 -1.20 -52.71 3.96
N LYS A 259 -1.66 -53.41 2.92
CA LYS A 259 -2.96 -54.09 2.88
C LYS A 259 -2.93 -55.49 3.51
N THR A 260 -1.77 -56.15 3.57
CA THR A 260 -1.63 -57.58 3.93
C THR A 260 -1.68 -57.89 5.44
N GLY A 261 -1.92 -56.90 6.30
CA GLY A 261 -2.16 -57.17 7.72
C GLY A 261 -3.56 -57.73 7.94
N ASN A 262 -3.74 -59.05 7.96
CA ASN A 262 -4.92 -59.84 8.40
C ASN A 262 -6.22 -59.06 8.74
N VAL A 263 -6.80 -58.35 7.78
CA VAL A 263 -8.15 -57.79 7.93
C VAL A 263 -8.90 -58.05 6.64
N ALA A 264 -9.71 -59.11 6.65
CA ALA A 264 -10.73 -59.43 5.66
C ALA A 264 -11.89 -58.41 5.67
N GLY A 265 -11.57 -57.12 5.75
CA GLY A 265 -12.52 -56.01 5.80
C GLY A 265 -11.79 -54.73 5.41
N GLY A 266 -12.22 -54.10 4.32
CA GLY A 266 -11.55 -52.99 3.60
C GLY A 266 -11.36 -51.67 4.37
N ARG A 267 -10.95 -51.70 5.64
CA ARG A 267 -10.60 -50.54 6.45
C ARG A 267 -9.20 -50.71 7.03
N ILE A 268 -8.26 -49.93 6.50
CA ILE A 268 -6.90 -49.78 7.01
C ILE A 268 -7.00 -49.14 8.41
N ARG A 269 -7.00 -49.96 9.48
CA ARG A 269 -7.17 -49.48 10.87
C ARG A 269 -5.87 -49.19 11.62
N ALA A 270 -4.69 -49.32 11.03
CA ALA A 270 -3.44 -49.36 11.81
C ALA A 270 -2.27 -48.50 11.29
N GLY A 271 -2.53 -47.57 10.37
CA GLY A 271 -1.48 -46.62 9.98
C GLY A 271 -1.29 -45.55 11.06
N VAL A 272 -0.30 -45.70 11.95
CA VAL A 272 0.09 -44.62 12.87
C VAL A 272 0.46 -43.41 12.02
N VAL A 273 -0.36 -42.36 12.08
CA VAL A 273 -0.14 -41.13 11.32
C VAL A 273 1.10 -40.44 11.88
N ASP A 274 2.18 -40.44 11.10
CA ASP A 274 3.42 -39.75 11.45
C ASP A 274 3.19 -38.23 11.48
N ASN A 275 2.98 -37.67 12.67
CA ASN A 275 2.90 -36.22 12.88
C ASN A 275 4.14 -35.44 12.39
N LYS A 276 5.24 -36.16 12.10
CA LYS A 276 6.52 -35.63 11.62
C LYS A 276 6.51 -35.27 10.14
N THR A 277 5.69 -35.92 9.32
CA THR A 277 5.57 -35.67 7.87
C THR A 277 4.47 -34.67 7.53
N ARG A 278 3.72 -34.19 8.54
CA ARG A 278 2.76 -33.11 8.34
C ARG A 278 3.43 -31.90 7.70
N VAL A 279 2.93 -31.50 6.53
CA VAL A 279 3.44 -30.35 5.78
C VAL A 279 3.36 -29.11 6.66
N LYS A 280 4.52 -28.48 6.88
CA LYS A 280 4.62 -27.23 7.61
C LYS A 280 4.76 -26.09 6.61
N MET A 281 4.05 -25.00 6.86
CA MET A 281 4.22 -23.79 6.06
C MET A 281 5.64 -23.24 6.21
N SER A 282 6.18 -22.65 5.12
CA SER A 282 7.44 -21.91 5.18
C SER A 282 7.34 -20.78 6.19
N GLN A 283 8.44 -20.45 6.85
CA GLN A 283 8.50 -19.34 7.80
C GLN A 283 8.02 -18.02 7.18
N LYS A 284 8.27 -17.80 5.88
CA LYS A 284 7.77 -16.64 5.14
C LYS A 284 6.24 -16.63 5.06
N MET A 285 5.64 -17.79 4.75
CA MET A 285 4.19 -17.93 4.65
C MET A 285 3.53 -17.85 6.03
N GLN A 286 4.13 -18.44 7.06
CA GLN A 286 3.66 -18.30 8.44
C GLN A 286 3.61 -16.83 8.87
N ARG A 287 4.70 -16.09 8.66
CA ARG A 287 4.75 -14.64 8.95
C ARG A 287 3.73 -13.85 8.15
N GLN A 288 3.50 -14.20 6.88
CA GLN A 288 2.49 -13.56 6.06
C GLN A 288 1.07 -13.81 6.59
N MET A 289 0.77 -15.06 6.95
CA MET A 289 -0.51 -15.45 7.54
C MET A 289 -0.73 -14.83 8.92
N GLU A 290 0.29 -14.78 9.76
CA GLU A 290 0.26 -14.09 11.05
C GLU A 290 0.05 -12.59 10.87
N ARG A 291 0.72 -11.97 9.89
CA ARG A 291 0.48 -10.55 9.56
C ARG A 291 -0.95 -10.32 9.10
N GLN A 292 -1.52 -11.18 8.26
CA GLN A 292 -2.92 -11.08 7.83
C GLN A 292 -3.90 -11.29 8.99
N ARG A 293 -3.58 -12.18 9.94
CA ARG A 293 -4.39 -12.41 11.15
C ARG A 293 -4.31 -11.24 12.12
N ALA A 294 -3.10 -10.73 12.39
CA ALA A 294 -2.87 -9.58 13.28
C ALA A 294 -3.43 -8.28 12.72
N GLN A 295 -3.32 -8.09 11.39
CA GLN A 295 -3.93 -6.96 10.69
C GLN A 295 -5.42 -7.19 10.39
N GLY A 296 -5.98 -8.35 10.76
CA GLY A 296 -7.40 -8.69 10.68
C GLY A 296 -8.05 -8.20 9.39
N GLY A 297 -7.81 -8.88 8.27
CA GLY A 297 -8.53 -8.65 7.01
C GLY A 297 -8.77 -7.17 6.73
N VAL A 298 -7.72 -6.42 6.38
CA VAL A 298 -7.82 -5.02 5.94
C VAL A 298 -8.46 -4.96 4.55
N THR A 299 -9.62 -5.59 4.38
CA THR A 299 -10.63 -5.02 3.50
C THR A 299 -11.15 -3.78 4.22
N SER A 300 -11.26 -2.70 3.48
CA SER A 300 -11.48 -1.30 3.85
C SER A 300 -12.75 -0.99 4.67
N ILE A 301 -13.38 -1.99 5.30
CA ILE A 301 -14.63 -1.86 6.03
C ILE A 301 -14.37 -1.66 7.54
N ARG A 302 -13.28 -2.19 8.12
CA ARG A 302 -13.07 -2.18 9.58
C ARG A 302 -12.19 -1.04 10.13
N SER A 303 -11.53 -0.24 9.29
CA SER A 303 -10.65 0.84 9.78
C SER A 303 -11.39 2.10 10.24
N LYS A 304 -12.74 2.15 10.16
CA LYS A 304 -13.52 3.31 10.62
C LYS A 304 -13.66 3.43 12.15
N LEU A 305 -13.11 2.52 12.96
CA LEU A 305 -13.33 2.54 14.42
C LEU A 305 -12.08 2.61 15.30
N LYS A 306 -10.86 2.66 14.76
CA LYS A 306 -9.64 2.78 15.59
C LYS A 306 -8.55 3.64 14.95
N PHE A 307 -8.89 4.91 14.69
CA PHE A 307 -7.93 6.01 14.84
C PHE A 307 -8.45 6.92 15.97
N GLY A 308 -8.65 6.31 17.13
CA GLY A 308 -8.70 7.06 18.37
C GLY A 308 -7.28 7.53 18.66
N PHE A 309 -7.10 8.84 18.65
CA PHE A 309 -5.99 9.50 19.32
C PHE A 309 -5.74 8.78 20.65
N THR A 310 -4.51 8.33 20.87
CA THR A 310 -4.12 7.81 22.18
C THR A 310 -4.35 8.92 23.22
N PRO A 311 -5.06 8.66 24.34
CA PRO A 311 -5.44 9.69 25.31
C PRO A 311 -4.24 10.42 25.97
N LYS A 312 -3.02 9.85 25.86
CA LYS A 312 -1.80 10.44 26.42
C LYS A 312 -1.33 11.73 25.76
N PHE A 313 -1.79 12.07 24.55
CA PHE A 313 -1.40 13.33 23.89
C PHE A 313 -2.33 14.50 24.26
N CYS A 314 -3.57 14.22 24.71
CA CYS A 314 -4.52 15.25 25.15
C CYS A 314 -4.17 15.78 26.54
N GLU A 315 -3.76 14.92 27.47
CA GLU A 315 -3.39 15.33 28.83
C GLU A 315 -2.16 16.25 28.86
N ALA A 316 -1.19 16.04 27.96
CA ALA A 316 0.02 16.87 27.89
C ALA A 316 -0.24 18.29 27.35
N VAL A 317 -1.23 18.46 26.47
CA VAL A 317 -1.59 19.79 25.91
C VAL A 317 -2.49 20.55 26.88
N GLN A 318 -3.34 19.84 27.64
CA GLN A 318 -4.23 20.47 28.62
C GLN A 318 -3.48 20.93 29.88
N GLN A 319 -2.42 20.24 30.28
CA GLN A 319 -1.54 20.67 31.38
C GLN A 319 -0.66 21.89 31.05
N GLN A 320 -0.35 22.13 29.77
CA GLN A 320 0.41 23.33 29.37
C GLN A 320 -0.45 24.58 29.24
N LEU A 321 -1.76 24.44 28.96
CA LEU A 321 -2.69 25.57 28.86
C LEU A 321 -3.20 26.07 30.22
N THR A 322 -3.11 25.26 31.27
CA THR A 322 -3.48 25.66 32.65
C THR A 322 -2.37 26.41 33.41
N PHE A 323 -1.19 26.60 32.80
CA PHE A 323 -0.07 27.34 33.43
C PHE A 323 0.15 28.74 32.84
N VAL A 324 -0.71 29.19 31.91
CA VAL A 324 -0.61 30.52 31.26
C VAL A 324 -1.94 31.30 31.34
N ILE A 325 -2.76 31.01 32.35
CA ILE A 325 -3.84 31.90 32.80
C ILE A 325 -3.71 32.08 34.30
#